data_AF-A0A396GAK3-F1
#
_entry.id   AF-A0A396GAK3-F1
#
_cell.length_a   1.000
_cell.length_b   1.000
_cell.length_c   1.000
_cell.angle_alpha   90.00
_cell.angle_beta   90.00
_cell.angle_gamma   90.00
#
_symmetry.space_group_name_H-M   'P 1'
#
loop_
_entity.id
_entity.type
_entity.pdbx_description
1 polymer ?
#
loop_
_entity_poly.entity_id
_entity_poly.type
_entity_poly.pdbx_seq_one_letter_code
_entity_poly.pdbx_strand_id
1 'polypeptide(L)'
;MGTIDATMPNLDSVMNERKAFDETKSGVKGLVDGGLKRIPEIFHCQPDKYEKANNTSHVIPVIDLVDIDNKDPSIYQGIVGKIKEACETLGFFQVVNHGIPLSVLEELKDGVKRFYEQDTEVKKDFYTRDMNRSFIYNSNYDIYSPPALNWRDTFACYLAPPDTLKPEEIPVVCRDILLEYGKHMTNLGTLLF
;
A
#
# COMPACT_ATOMS: atom_id res chain seq x y z
N MET A 1 31.91 35.45 -4.31
CA MET A 1 30.51 35.62 -3.86
C MET A 1 29.65 34.88 -4.87
N GLY A 2 29.52 33.56 -4.68
CA GLY A 2 28.83 32.68 -5.63
C GLY A 2 27.35 32.63 -5.33
N THR A 3 26.53 33.06 -6.27
CA THR A 3 25.07 32.98 -6.23
C THR A 3 24.62 31.55 -6.43
N ILE A 4 24.02 30.98 -5.39
CA ILE A 4 23.16 29.79 -5.48
C ILE A 4 21.82 30.24 -6.09
N ASP A 5 21.66 30.05 -7.40
CA ASP A 5 20.35 30.15 -8.04
C ASP A 5 19.62 28.82 -7.86
N ALA A 6 19.02 28.65 -6.68
CA ALA A 6 17.98 27.67 -6.48
C ALA A 6 16.67 28.38 -6.81
N THR A 7 16.23 28.27 -8.06
CA THR A 7 14.91 28.75 -8.48
C THR A 7 13.87 27.93 -7.73
N MET A 8 13.40 28.43 -6.59
CA MET A 8 12.28 27.81 -5.89
C MET A 8 11.10 27.77 -6.87
N PRO A 9 10.47 26.61 -7.08
CA PRO A 9 9.28 26.54 -7.91
C PRO A 9 8.25 27.55 -7.40
N ASN A 10 7.64 28.30 -8.30
CA ASN A 10 6.56 29.20 -7.93
C ASN A 10 5.46 28.38 -7.23
N LEU A 11 5.23 28.65 -5.94
CA LEU A 11 4.30 27.89 -5.10
C LEU A 11 2.89 27.86 -5.72
N ASP A 12 2.45 28.96 -6.32
CA ASP A 12 1.14 29.03 -6.99
C ASP A 12 1.07 28.10 -8.21
N SER A 13 2.18 27.95 -8.94
CA SER A 13 2.27 27.03 -10.08
C SER A 13 2.19 25.58 -9.64
N VAL A 14 2.92 25.21 -8.57
CA VAL A 14 2.90 23.85 -8.01
C VAL A 14 1.51 23.48 -7.50
N MET A 15 0.83 24.41 -6.82
CA MET A 15 -0.51 24.18 -6.30
C MET A 15 -1.55 24.05 -7.41
N ASN A 16 -1.44 24.85 -8.48
CA ASN A 16 -2.29 24.73 -9.66
C ASN A 16 -2.07 23.40 -10.39
N GLU A 17 -0.83 22.94 -10.54
CA GLU A 17 -0.52 21.66 -11.17
C GLU A 17 -1.07 20.49 -10.34
N ARG A 18 -0.91 20.52 -9.01
CA ARG A 18 -1.49 19.52 -8.09
C ARG A 18 -3.01 19.48 -8.19
N LYS A 19 -3.65 20.65 -8.23
CA LYS A 19 -5.11 20.76 -8.38
C LYS A 19 -5.56 20.17 -9.72
N ALA A 20 -4.90 20.53 -10.82
CA ALA A 20 -5.21 19.99 -12.14
C ALA A 20 -5.04 18.46 -12.18
N PHE A 21 -3.98 17.93 -11.57
CA PHE A 21 -3.77 16.48 -11.44
C PHE A 21 -4.88 15.81 -10.62
N ASP A 22 -5.24 16.36 -9.46
CA ASP A 22 -6.28 15.81 -8.59
C ASP A 22 -7.68 15.82 -9.26
N GLU A 23 -8.01 16.90 -9.97
CA GLU A 23 -9.27 17.06 -10.71
C GLU A 23 -9.44 16.01 -11.80
N THR A 24 -8.34 15.50 -12.37
CA THR A 24 -8.43 14.40 -13.35
C THR A 24 -8.98 13.13 -12.73
N LYS A 25 -8.79 12.91 -11.42
CA LYS A 25 -9.10 11.66 -10.69
C LYS A 25 -8.58 10.39 -11.39
N SER A 26 -7.57 10.53 -12.25
CA SER A 26 -7.04 9.47 -13.10
C SER A 26 -5.81 8.78 -12.51
N GLY A 27 -5.23 9.41 -11.49
CA GLY A 27 -4.04 8.93 -10.80
C GLY A 27 -2.79 8.95 -11.67
N VAL A 28 -1.71 8.38 -11.12
CA VAL A 28 -0.43 8.24 -11.81
C VAL A 28 -0.56 7.30 -13.00
N LYS A 29 -1.37 6.23 -12.92
CA LYS A 29 -1.63 5.35 -14.06
C LYS A 29 -2.21 6.12 -15.25
N GLY A 30 -3.15 7.04 -15.01
CA GLY A 30 -3.70 7.90 -16.07
C GLY A 30 -2.64 8.75 -16.79
N LEU A 31 -1.63 9.25 -16.07
CA LEU A 31 -0.49 9.93 -16.68
C LEU A 31 0.35 8.98 -17.55
N VAL A 32 0.64 7.79 -17.04
CA VAL A 32 1.44 6.76 -17.75
C VAL A 32 0.73 6.29 -19.02
N ASP A 33 -0.55 5.92 -18.92
CA ASP A 33 -1.38 5.47 -20.04
C ASP A 33 -1.54 6.58 -21.10
N GLY A 34 -1.52 7.86 -20.67
CA GLY A 34 -1.54 9.03 -21.55
C GLY A 34 -0.25 9.28 -22.33
N GLY A 35 0.78 8.45 -22.18
CA GLY A 35 2.02 8.55 -22.95
C GLY A 35 2.96 9.65 -22.46
N LEU A 36 2.97 9.91 -21.14
CA LEU A 36 3.83 10.89 -20.50
C LEU A 36 5.32 10.69 -20.89
N LYS A 37 5.97 11.78 -21.33
CA LYS A 37 7.38 11.77 -21.74
C LYS A 37 8.37 12.08 -20.61
N ARG A 38 7.92 12.78 -19.57
CA ARG A 38 8.74 13.20 -18.42
C ARG A 38 7.87 13.23 -17.16
N ILE A 39 8.41 12.75 -16.05
CA ILE A 39 7.76 12.82 -14.73
C ILE A 39 7.52 14.30 -14.37
N PRO A 40 6.27 14.69 -14.01
CA PRO A 40 5.96 16.05 -13.57
C PRO A 40 6.72 16.43 -12.30
N GLU A 41 7.03 17.73 -12.15
CA GLU A 41 7.88 18.21 -11.06
C GLU A 41 7.26 18.02 -9.68
N ILE A 42 5.92 17.95 -9.60
CA ILE A 42 5.19 17.66 -8.36
C ILE A 42 5.52 16.29 -7.76
N PHE A 43 6.16 15.37 -8.50
CA PHE A 43 6.61 14.05 -8.03
C PHE A 43 8.12 13.96 -7.78
N HIS A 44 8.87 15.05 -8.00
CA HIS A 44 10.31 15.04 -7.76
C HIS A 44 10.61 15.15 -6.26
N CYS A 45 10.89 14.01 -5.63
CA CYS A 45 11.40 13.98 -4.27
C CYS A 45 12.78 14.65 -4.20
N GLN A 46 13.00 15.41 -3.12
CA GLN A 46 14.33 15.88 -2.79
C GLN A 46 15.23 14.67 -2.54
N PRO A 47 16.52 14.70 -2.95
CA PRO A 47 17.45 13.63 -2.66
C PRO A 47 17.46 13.33 -1.16
N ASP A 48 17.46 12.04 -0.81
CA ASP A 48 17.57 11.63 0.58
C ASP A 48 18.83 12.24 1.20
N LYS A 49 18.69 12.76 2.42
CA LYS A 49 19.82 13.25 3.21
C LYS A 49 20.64 12.11 3.82
N TYR A 50 20.22 10.87 3.59
CA TYR A 50 20.81 9.68 4.16
C TYR A 50 21.70 9.01 3.10
N GLU A 51 22.88 8.57 3.53
CA GLU A 51 23.72 7.74 2.68
C GLU A 51 22.99 6.45 2.32
N LYS A 52 23.10 6.03 1.06
CA LYS A 52 22.55 4.74 0.65
C LYS A 52 23.19 3.64 1.50
N ALA A 53 22.35 2.86 2.17
CA ALA A 53 22.81 1.71 2.92
C ALA A 53 23.47 0.71 1.96
N ASN A 54 24.79 0.59 2.02
CA ASN A 54 25.57 -0.37 1.22
C ASN A 54 25.67 -1.74 1.90
N ASN A 55 25.00 -1.94 3.04
CA ASN A 55 25.17 -3.13 3.85
C ASN A 55 24.16 -4.22 3.44
N THR A 56 24.62 -5.16 2.63
CA THR A 56 23.82 -6.33 2.20
C THR A 56 23.81 -7.47 3.22
N SER A 57 24.40 -7.29 4.40
CA SER A 57 24.55 -8.36 5.40
C SER A 57 23.28 -8.66 6.19
N HIS A 58 22.26 -7.80 6.12
CA HIS A 58 21.06 -7.93 6.92
C HIS A 58 20.03 -8.77 6.16
N VAL A 59 19.86 -10.02 6.61
CA VAL A 59 18.85 -10.93 6.08
C VAL A 59 17.57 -10.74 6.88
N ILE A 60 16.46 -10.47 6.20
CA ILE A 60 15.14 -10.39 6.85
C ILE A 60 14.76 -11.79 7.36
N PRO A 61 14.48 -11.96 8.67
CA PRO A 61 14.10 -13.24 9.24
C PRO A 61 12.89 -13.84 8.55
N VAL A 62 12.90 -15.14 8.36
CA VAL A 62 11.77 -15.92 7.84
C VAL A 62 11.26 -16.82 8.95
N ILE A 63 9.98 -16.67 9.30
CA ILE A 63 9.30 -17.41 10.36
C ILE A 63 8.37 -18.41 9.71
N ASP A 64 8.64 -19.69 9.98
CA ASP A 64 7.83 -20.81 9.50
C ASP A 64 6.75 -21.14 10.54
N LEU A 65 5.48 -21.09 10.13
CA LEU A 65 4.32 -21.38 10.98
C LEU A 65 3.75 -22.79 10.77
N VAL A 66 4.41 -23.67 10.02
CA VAL A 66 3.90 -25.03 9.71
C VAL A 66 3.51 -25.83 10.96
N ASP A 67 4.24 -25.65 12.06
CA ASP A 67 4.02 -26.35 13.33
C ASP A 67 3.45 -25.44 14.43
N ILE A 68 2.81 -24.32 14.10
CA ILE A 68 2.28 -23.38 15.10
C ILE A 68 1.18 -24.01 15.97
N ASP A 69 0.38 -24.91 15.38
CA ASP A 69 -0.70 -25.64 16.07
C ASP A 69 -0.20 -26.94 16.74
N ASN A 70 1.12 -27.15 16.79
CA ASN A 70 1.69 -28.33 17.42
C ASN A 70 1.42 -28.30 18.94
N LYS A 71 1.03 -29.45 19.50
CA LYS A 71 0.72 -29.59 20.93
C LYS A 71 1.97 -29.60 21.82
N ASP A 72 3.16 -29.68 21.24
CA ASP A 72 4.43 -29.56 21.97
C ASP A 72 4.70 -28.09 22.35
N PRO A 73 4.69 -27.73 23.64
CA PRO A 73 4.93 -26.36 24.09
C PRO A 73 6.30 -25.81 23.69
N SER A 74 7.30 -26.68 23.49
CA SER A 74 8.66 -26.26 23.14
C SER A 74 8.76 -25.72 21.72
N ILE A 75 8.00 -26.28 20.77
CA ILE A 75 7.93 -25.82 19.39
C ILE A 75 7.25 -24.46 19.34
N TYR A 76 6.10 -24.33 19.99
CA TYR A 76 5.37 -23.07 20.09
C TYR A 76 6.24 -21.96 20.70
N GLN A 77 6.91 -22.24 21.82
CA GLN A 77 7.83 -21.29 22.47
C GLN A 77 9.00 -20.91 21.55
N GLY A 78 9.51 -21.85 20.76
CA GLY A 78 10.56 -21.59 19.76
C GLY A 78 10.11 -20.61 18.67
N ILE A 79 8.89 -20.76 18.16
CA ILE A 79 8.34 -19.83 17.16
C ILE A 79 8.10 -18.44 17.77
N VAL A 80 7.49 -18.37 18.96
CA VAL A 80 7.28 -17.11 19.69
C VAL A 80 8.61 -16.40 19.97
N GLY A 81 9.65 -17.15 20.34
CA GLY A 81 11.00 -16.63 20.55
C GLY A 81 11.58 -15.97 19.30
N LYS A 82 11.42 -16.59 18.13
CA LYS A 82 11.86 -16.03 16.84
C LYS A 82 11.08 -14.77 16.46
N ILE A 83 9.76 -14.76 16.67
CA ILE A 83 8.92 -13.57 16.42
C ILE A 83 9.39 -12.42 17.32
N LYS A 84 9.57 -12.68 18.61
CA LYS A 84 10.04 -11.69 19.58
C LYS A 84 11.40 -11.11 19.16
N GLU A 85 12.37 -11.96 18.83
CA GLU A 85 13.69 -11.54 18.40
C GLU A 85 13.63 -10.67 17.14
N ALA A 86 12.85 -11.07 16.12
CA ALA A 86 12.71 -10.29 14.90
C ALA A 86 12.05 -8.91 15.15
N CYS A 87 11.05 -8.86 16.03
CA CYS A 87 10.42 -7.61 16.46
C CYS A 87 11.39 -6.69 17.22
N GLU A 88 12.22 -7.23 18.12
CA GLU A 88 13.15 -6.46 18.95
C GLU A 88 14.39 -5.97 18.17
N THR A 89 14.82 -6.71 17.15
CA THR A 89 16.07 -6.42 16.42
C THR A 89 15.85 -5.61 15.15
N LEU A 90 14.87 -6.00 14.32
CA LEU A 90 14.63 -5.41 12.99
C LEU A 90 13.28 -4.72 12.88
N GLY A 91 12.29 -5.13 13.69
CA GLY A 91 10.90 -4.69 13.55
C GLY A 91 10.23 -5.20 12.28
N PHE A 92 10.83 -6.20 11.60
CA PHE A 92 10.33 -6.73 10.33
C PHE A 92 10.73 -8.21 10.16
N PHE A 93 9.81 -9.02 9.64
CA PHE A 93 10.03 -10.42 9.31
C PHE A 93 9.09 -10.88 8.19
N GLN A 94 9.44 -11.97 7.55
CA GLN A 94 8.59 -12.69 6.61
C GLN A 94 7.96 -13.90 7.30
N VAL A 95 6.78 -14.29 6.86
CA VAL A 95 6.09 -15.48 7.35
C VAL A 95 5.86 -16.44 6.20
N VAL A 96 6.12 -17.73 6.41
CA VAL A 96 5.80 -18.82 5.48
C VAL A 96 4.93 -19.86 6.18
N ASN A 97 4.23 -20.69 5.39
CA ASN A 97 3.27 -21.67 5.92
C ASN A 97 2.21 -21.06 6.85
N HIS A 98 1.80 -19.82 6.56
CA HIS A 98 0.85 -19.02 7.33
C HIS A 98 -0.63 -19.46 7.19
N GLY A 99 -0.90 -20.58 6.53
CA GLY A 99 -2.25 -21.15 6.40
C GLY A 99 -3.20 -20.43 5.42
N ILE A 100 -2.76 -19.38 4.73
CA ILE A 100 -3.57 -18.73 3.69
C ILE A 100 -3.39 -19.51 2.39
N PRO A 101 -4.47 -19.99 1.74
CA PRO A 101 -4.36 -20.73 0.49
C PRO A 101 -3.66 -19.91 -0.61
N LEU A 102 -2.76 -20.56 -1.36
CA LEU A 102 -2.06 -19.91 -2.46
C LEU A 102 -3.02 -19.34 -3.51
N SER A 103 -4.13 -20.04 -3.78
CA SER A 103 -5.18 -19.59 -4.69
C SER A 103 -5.79 -18.25 -4.26
N VAL A 104 -5.96 -18.00 -2.96
CA VAL A 104 -6.47 -16.72 -2.43
C VAL A 104 -5.45 -15.61 -2.68
N LEU A 105 -4.16 -15.89 -2.50
CA LEU A 105 -3.10 -14.90 -2.75
C LEU A 105 -2.94 -14.57 -4.24
N GLU A 106 -3.07 -15.55 -5.12
CA GLU A 106 -3.05 -15.37 -6.57
C GLU A 106 -4.26 -14.58 -7.05
N GLU A 107 -5.46 -14.99 -6.63
CA GLU A 107 -6.70 -14.32 -6.99
C GLU A 107 -6.77 -12.90 -6.42
N LEU A 108 -6.16 -12.63 -5.24
CA LEU A 108 -6.05 -11.26 -4.72
C LEU A 108 -5.22 -10.38 -5.65
N LYS A 109 -4.06 -10.87 -6.10
CA LYS A 109 -3.21 -10.14 -7.05
C LYS A 109 -3.96 -9.85 -8.34
N ASP A 110 -4.72 -10.81 -8.83
CA ASP A 110 -5.50 -10.64 -10.05
C ASP A 110 -6.71 -9.72 -9.85
N GLY A 111 -7.39 -9.78 -8.70
CA GLY A 111 -8.44 -8.83 -8.33
C GLY A 111 -7.94 -7.39 -8.27
N VAL A 112 -6.78 -7.16 -7.66
CA VAL A 112 -6.12 -5.85 -7.65
C VAL A 112 -5.85 -5.37 -9.08
N LYS A 113 -5.25 -6.23 -9.93
CA LYS A 113 -5.00 -5.87 -11.35
C LYS A 113 -6.30 -5.55 -12.08
N ARG A 114 -7.34 -6.38 -11.93
CA ARG A 114 -8.64 -6.17 -12.57
C ARG A 114 -9.22 -4.81 -12.22
N PHE A 115 -9.12 -4.36 -10.97
CA PHE A 115 -9.52 -3.01 -10.59
C PHE A 115 -8.73 -1.94 -11.33
N TYR A 116 -7.39 -2.01 -11.33
CA TYR A 116 -6.55 -0.98 -11.94
C TYR A 116 -6.61 -0.93 -13.48
N GLU A 117 -6.91 -2.06 -14.13
CA GLU A 117 -7.11 -2.15 -15.58
C GLU A 117 -8.52 -1.77 -16.03
N GLN A 118 -9.44 -1.43 -15.12
CA GLN A 118 -10.72 -0.84 -15.52
C GLN A 118 -10.51 0.55 -16.16
N ASP A 119 -11.47 0.93 -17.00
CA ASP A 119 -11.57 2.28 -17.53
C ASP A 119 -11.52 3.32 -16.42
N THR A 120 -10.79 4.41 -16.68
CA THR A 120 -10.61 5.50 -15.71
C THR A 120 -11.95 6.03 -15.21
N GLU A 121 -12.95 6.18 -16.08
CA GLU A 121 -14.28 6.66 -15.69
C GLU A 121 -14.95 5.78 -14.64
N VAL A 122 -14.78 4.45 -14.71
CA VAL A 122 -15.34 3.54 -13.70
C VAL A 122 -14.61 3.67 -12.37
N LYS A 123 -13.28 3.84 -12.39
CA LYS A 123 -12.48 4.00 -11.17
C LYS A 123 -12.76 5.33 -10.46
N LYS A 124 -13.15 6.38 -11.20
CA LYS A 124 -13.47 7.70 -10.63
C LYS A 124 -14.61 7.67 -9.62
N ASP A 125 -15.54 6.72 -9.73
CA ASP A 125 -16.63 6.53 -8.77
C ASP A 125 -16.12 6.15 -7.37
N PHE A 126 -14.94 5.55 -7.31
CA PHE A 126 -14.26 5.20 -6.06
C PHE A 126 -13.23 6.25 -5.63
N TYR A 127 -12.99 7.29 -6.45
CA TYR A 127 -11.98 8.31 -6.16
C TYR A 127 -12.46 9.25 -5.06
N THR A 128 -11.92 9.10 -3.85
CA THR A 128 -12.35 9.85 -2.68
C THR A 128 -11.25 10.01 -1.63
N ARG A 129 -11.48 10.92 -0.69
CA ARG A 129 -10.72 11.08 0.56
C ARG A 129 -11.63 10.96 1.79
N ASP A 130 -12.89 10.58 1.60
CA ASP A 130 -13.84 10.33 2.68
C ASP A 130 -13.51 9.01 3.38
N MET A 131 -13.03 9.12 4.62
CA MET A 131 -12.63 7.99 5.45
C MET A 131 -13.81 7.17 6.00
N ASN A 132 -15.06 7.61 5.78
CA ASN A 132 -16.25 6.85 6.16
C ASN A 132 -16.64 5.80 5.12
N ARG A 133 -15.95 5.77 3.97
CA ARG A 133 -16.17 4.81 2.89
C ARG A 133 -15.47 3.48 3.20
N SER A 134 -16.12 2.37 2.86
CA SER A 134 -15.51 1.05 2.99
C SER A 134 -14.38 0.84 1.97
N PHE A 135 -14.47 1.52 0.83
CA PHE A 135 -13.46 1.48 -0.22
C PHE A 135 -13.11 2.88 -0.71
N ILE A 136 -11.82 3.16 -0.74
CA ILE A 136 -11.24 4.43 -1.16
C ILE A 136 -10.22 4.15 -2.25
N TYR A 137 -10.31 4.85 -3.37
CA TYR A 137 -9.25 4.92 -4.37
C TYR A 137 -8.73 6.36 -4.43
N ASN A 138 -7.41 6.54 -4.45
CA ASN A 138 -6.77 7.83 -4.76
C ASN A 138 -5.28 7.63 -5.08
N SER A 139 -4.64 8.65 -5.66
CA SER A 139 -3.19 8.62 -5.90
C SER A 139 -2.40 9.05 -4.65
N ASN A 140 -2.83 10.15 -4.05
CA ASN A 140 -2.19 10.73 -2.88
C ASN A 140 -3.26 11.23 -1.90
N TYR A 141 -3.21 10.73 -0.66
CA TYR A 141 -4.08 11.17 0.43
C TYR A 141 -3.85 12.66 0.73
N ASP A 142 -2.63 13.01 1.13
CA ASP A 142 -2.21 14.39 1.37
C ASP A 142 -1.64 15.02 0.10
N ILE A 143 -2.48 15.41 -0.86
CA ILE A 143 -1.98 15.97 -2.13
C ILE A 143 -1.48 17.42 -2.01
N TYR A 144 -1.87 18.16 -0.96
CA TYR A 144 -1.58 19.60 -0.83
C TYR A 144 -0.56 19.97 0.25
N SER A 145 -0.08 19.01 1.03
CA SER A 145 0.87 19.25 2.14
C SER A 145 2.33 18.86 1.85
N PRO A 146 2.63 17.71 1.21
CA PRO A 146 4.00 17.21 1.15
C PRO A 146 4.83 17.93 0.08
N PRO A 147 6.17 18.00 0.25
CA PRO A 147 7.06 18.67 -0.70
C PRO A 147 7.03 18.02 -2.10
N ALA A 148 6.77 16.71 -2.17
CA ALA A 148 6.55 15.97 -3.40
C ALA A 148 5.43 14.94 -3.21
N LEU A 149 4.75 14.58 -4.30
CA LEU A 149 3.75 13.53 -4.35
C LEU A 149 4.39 12.16 -4.57
N ASN A 150 3.71 11.11 -4.13
CA ASN A 150 4.12 9.74 -4.41
C ASN A 150 3.79 9.37 -5.86
N TRP A 151 4.73 8.72 -6.55
CA TRP A 151 4.50 8.10 -7.85
C TRP A 151 3.78 6.75 -7.68
N ARG A 152 2.54 6.79 -7.20
CA ARG A 152 1.70 5.60 -6.98
C ARG A 152 0.23 5.93 -7.09
N ASP A 153 -0.54 4.87 -7.28
CA ASP A 153 -1.97 4.85 -7.04
C ASP A 153 -2.28 3.82 -5.95
N THR A 154 -3.28 4.12 -5.12
CA THR A 154 -3.63 3.31 -3.96
C THR A 154 -5.14 3.15 -3.90
N PHE A 155 -5.59 1.95 -3.56
CA PHE A 155 -6.89 1.80 -2.93
C PHE A 155 -6.71 1.27 -1.50
N ALA A 156 -7.60 1.67 -0.62
CA ALA A 156 -7.75 1.14 0.72
C ALA A 156 -9.14 0.51 0.84
N CYS A 157 -9.19 -0.69 1.42
CA CYS A 157 -10.43 -1.40 1.72
C CYS A 157 -10.49 -1.63 3.24
N TYR A 158 -11.40 -0.94 3.91
CA TYR A 158 -11.57 -1.03 5.36
C TYR A 158 -12.57 -2.13 5.69
N LEU A 159 -12.05 -3.26 6.18
CA LEU A 159 -12.85 -4.46 6.47
C LEU A 159 -13.29 -4.57 7.94
N ALA A 160 -12.82 -3.66 8.79
CA ALA A 160 -13.14 -3.63 10.21
C ALA A 160 -13.51 -2.20 10.67
N PRO A 161 -14.47 -2.06 11.61
CA PRO A 161 -15.31 -3.13 12.16
C PRO A 161 -16.33 -3.69 11.14
N PRO A 162 -16.75 -4.96 11.24
CA PRO A 162 -17.69 -5.56 10.28
C PRO A 162 -19.02 -4.81 10.17
N ASP A 163 -19.48 -4.18 11.24
CA ASP A 163 -20.78 -3.48 11.28
C ASP A 163 -20.82 -2.21 10.43
N THR A 164 -19.66 -1.63 10.11
CA THR A 164 -19.56 -0.42 9.27
C THR A 164 -19.21 -0.75 7.82
N LEU A 165 -18.90 -2.02 7.54
CA LEU A 165 -18.55 -2.49 6.21
C LEU A 165 -19.79 -2.49 5.32
N LYS A 166 -19.69 -1.83 4.17
CA LYS A 166 -20.69 -1.80 3.12
C LYS A 166 -20.12 -2.51 1.89
N PRO A 167 -20.35 -3.83 1.74
CA PRO A 167 -19.78 -4.60 0.62
C PRO A 167 -20.12 -4.01 -0.74
N GLU A 168 -21.30 -3.38 -0.88
CA GLU A 168 -21.74 -2.70 -2.08
C GLU A 168 -20.83 -1.53 -2.52
N GLU A 169 -20.09 -0.92 -1.59
CA GLU A 169 -19.12 0.15 -1.89
C GLU A 169 -17.79 -0.39 -2.42
N ILE A 170 -17.55 -1.70 -2.33
CA ILE A 170 -16.33 -2.33 -2.86
C ILE A 170 -16.53 -2.67 -4.34
N PRO A 171 -15.55 -2.40 -5.24
CA PRO A 171 -15.65 -2.70 -6.66
C PRO A 171 -15.93 -4.19 -6.91
N VAL A 172 -16.95 -4.47 -7.74
CA VAL A 172 -17.41 -5.85 -8.03
C VAL A 172 -16.26 -6.74 -8.51
N VAL A 173 -15.32 -6.20 -9.29
CA VAL A 173 -14.20 -6.95 -9.90
C VAL A 173 -13.22 -7.55 -8.89
N CYS A 174 -13.20 -7.04 -7.65
CA CYS A 174 -12.30 -7.50 -6.59
C CYS A 174 -12.99 -7.68 -5.23
N ARG A 175 -14.31 -7.48 -5.14
CA ARG A 175 -15.07 -7.52 -3.89
C ARG A 175 -14.92 -8.82 -3.13
N ASP A 176 -15.26 -9.93 -3.78
CA ASP A 176 -15.35 -11.22 -3.09
C ASP A 176 -13.99 -11.66 -2.56
N ILE A 177 -12.95 -11.48 -3.38
CA ILE A 177 -11.58 -11.83 -2.99
C ILE A 177 -11.02 -10.92 -1.90
N LEU A 178 -11.33 -9.62 -1.91
CA LEU A 178 -10.92 -8.71 -0.82
C LEU A 178 -11.56 -9.13 0.50
N LEU A 179 -12.84 -9.53 0.49
CA LEU A 179 -13.56 -10.01 1.67
C LEU A 179 -13.02 -11.35 2.16
N GLU A 180 -12.72 -12.29 1.26
CA GLU A 180 -12.13 -13.58 1.60
C GLU A 180 -10.72 -13.44 2.17
N TYR A 181 -9.84 -12.71 1.47
CA TYR A 181 -8.50 -12.41 1.94
C TYR A 181 -8.50 -11.69 3.30
N GLY A 182 -9.45 -10.75 3.50
CA GLY A 182 -9.65 -10.08 4.77
C GLY A 182 -9.83 -11.02 5.95
N LYS A 183 -10.69 -12.05 5.80
CA LYS A 183 -10.92 -13.06 6.85
C LYS A 183 -9.63 -13.82 7.19
N HIS A 184 -8.87 -14.21 6.17
CA HIS A 184 -7.58 -14.86 6.34
C HIS A 184 -6.57 -13.97 7.07
N MET A 185 -6.50 -12.69 6.71
CA MET A 185 -5.61 -11.73 7.35
C MET A 185 -6.02 -11.40 8.79
N THR A 186 -7.32 -11.36 9.10
CA THR A 186 -7.78 -11.22 10.50
C THR A 186 -7.30 -12.41 11.33
N ASN A 187 -7.49 -13.64 10.85
CA ASN A 187 -7.03 -14.85 11.56
C ASN A 187 -5.52 -14.86 11.75
N LEU A 188 -4.75 -14.54 10.70
CA LEU A 188 -3.29 -14.46 10.79
C LEU A 188 -2.84 -13.35 11.74
N GLY A 189 -3.52 -12.20 11.74
CA GLY A 189 -3.27 -11.11 12.68
C GLY A 189 -3.48 -11.56 14.13
N THR A 190 -4.60 -12.21 14.43
CA THR A 190 -4.89 -12.78 15.76
C THR A 190 -3.92 -13.89 16.16
N LEU A 191 -3.37 -14.63 15.20
CA LEU A 191 -2.36 -15.65 15.49
C LEU A 191 -1.01 -15.03 15.91
N LEU A 192 -0.65 -13.89 15.33
CA LEU A 192 0.64 -13.23 15.56
C LEU A 192 0.64 -12.29 16.79
N PHE A 193 -0.53 -11.85 17.27
CA PHE A 193 -0.69 -10.86 18.35
C PHE A 193 -1.68 -11.33 19.42
#